data_AF-A0A6S6RXL3-F1
#
_entry.id   AF-A0A6S6RXL3-F1
#
_cell.length_a   1.000
_cell.length_b   1.000
_cell.length_c   1.000
_cell.angle_alpha   90.00
_cell.angle_beta   90.00
_cell.angle_gamma   90.00
#
_symmetry.space_group_name_H-M   'P 1'
#
loop_
_entity.id
_entity.type
_entity.pdbx_description
1 polymer ?
#
loop_
_entity_poly.entity_id
_entity_poly.type
_entity_poly.pdbx_seq_one_letter_code
_entity_poly.pdbx_strand_id
1 'polypeptide(L)' 'MRWHDVEQNTEAWNELRIGKVTASQFGCFMANMGKAFGKPAKRYALQIAVEIIKGKRSEFSFTRAHTAWS' A
#
# COMPACT_ATOMS: atom_id res chain seq x y z
N MET A 1 -8.87 16.17 8.49
CA MET A 1 -7.66 15.31 8.47
C MET A 1 -7.09 15.28 9.88
N ARG A 2 -6.75 14.10 10.43
CA ARG A 2 -6.27 13.92 11.81
C ARG A 2 -4.77 13.61 11.78
N TRP A 3 -3.98 14.33 12.58
CA TRP A 3 -2.57 14.00 12.79
C TRP A 3 -2.46 12.79 13.74
N HIS A 4 -1.55 11.86 13.43
CA HIS A 4 -1.27 10.69 14.25
C HIS A 4 0.22 10.72 14.60
N ASP A 5 0.54 10.73 15.89
CA ASP A 5 1.91 10.65 16.37
C ASP A 5 2.31 9.17 16.50
N VAL A 6 2.77 8.59 15.39
CA VAL A 6 3.12 7.17 15.27
C VAL A 6 4.44 7.01 14.54
N GLU A 7 5.30 6.15 15.05
CA GLU A 7 6.59 5.86 14.42
C GLU A 7 6.40 5.00 13.15
N GLN A 8 7.18 5.28 12.10
CA GLN A 8 7.11 4.51 10.84
C GLN A 8 7.49 3.04 11.07
N ASN A 9 6.95 2.15 10.25
CA ASN A 9 7.18 0.70 10.32
C ASN A 9 6.65 -0.01 11.58
N THR A 10 5.96 0.71 12.48
CA THR A 10 5.22 0.09 13.59
C THR A 10 3.90 -0.52 13.11
N GLU A 11 3.30 -1.39 13.93
CA GLU A 11 1.98 -1.97 13.62
C GLU A 11 0.88 -0.90 13.55
N ALA A 12 0.90 0.09 14.45
CA ALA A 12 -0.04 1.21 14.40
C ALA A 12 0.09 2.02 13.10
N TRP A 13 1.32 2.28 12.64
CA TRP A 13 1.57 2.93 11.34
C TRP A 13 1.05 2.10 10.17
N ASN A 14 1.23 0.78 10.27
CA ASN A 14 0.80 -0.22 9.32
C ASN A 14 -0.73 -0.29 9.18
N GLU A 15 -1.46 -0.23 10.29
CA GLU A 15 -2.92 -0.23 10.36
C GLU A 15 -3.51 1.06 9.75
N LEU A 16 -2.90 2.21 10.04
CA LEU A 16 -3.35 3.50 9.50
C LEU A 16 -3.29 3.58 7.97
N ARG A 17 -2.57 2.67 7.32
CA ARG A 17 -2.37 2.61 5.86
C ARG A 17 -3.28 1.61 5.16
N ILE A 18 -4.04 0.80 5.89
CA ILE A 18 -4.98 -0.19 5.33
C ILE A 18 -5.97 0.54 4.42
N GLY A 19 -6.12 0.04 3.19
CA GLY A 19 -7.06 0.59 2.21
C GLY A 19 -6.66 1.96 1.66
N LYS A 20 -5.44 2.44 1.92
CA LYS A 20 -4.93 3.71 1.38
C LYS A 20 -3.88 3.45 0.31
N VAL A 21 -3.91 4.26 -0.74
CA VAL A 21 -2.87 4.27 -1.76
C VAL A 21 -1.64 4.98 -1.18
N THR A 22 -0.48 4.33 -1.26
CA THR A 22 0.74 4.82 -0.61
C THR A 22 1.79 5.24 -1.63
N ALA A 23 2.58 6.27 -1.32
CA ALA A 23 3.56 6.85 -2.24
C ALA A 23 4.52 5.81 -2.88
N SER A 24 4.95 4.80 -2.12
CA SER A 24 5.82 3.72 -2.61
C SER A 24 5.19 2.86 -3.72
N GLN A 25 3.86 2.91 -3.89
CA GLN A 25 3.12 2.18 -4.92
C GLN A 25 2.70 3.08 -6.08
N PHE A 26 2.98 4.39 -6.03
CA PHE A 26 2.55 5.31 -7.08
C PHE A 26 3.17 4.97 -8.44
N GLY A 27 4.42 4.51 -8.46
CA GLY A 27 5.06 4.01 -9.69
C GLY A 27 4.28 2.89 -10.38
N CYS A 28 3.50 2.09 -9.64
CA CYS A 28 2.73 0.96 -10.17
C CYS A 28 1.60 1.40 -11.11
N PHE A 29 0.96 2.53 -10.83
CA PHE A 29 -0.18 3.03 -11.62
C PHE A 29 0.10 4.34 -12.36
N MET A 30 1.08 5.14 -11.93
CA MET A 30 1.49 6.34 -12.65
C MET A 30 2.39 6.05 -13.85
N ALA A 31 3.04 4.87 -13.92
CA ALA A 31 3.87 4.48 -15.07
C ALA A 31 3.11 4.50 -16.42
N ASN A 32 1.77 4.40 -16.38
CA ASN A 32 0.90 4.46 -17.56
C ASN A 32 -0.02 5.70 -17.56
N MET A 33 0.40 6.81 -16.95
CA MET A 33 -0.41 8.04 -16.92
C MET A 33 -0.85 8.44 -18.35
N GLY A 34 -2.16 8.61 -18.56
CA GLY A 34 -2.75 8.90 -19.87
C GLY A 34 -3.03 7.67 -20.76
N LYS A 35 -2.77 6.44 -20.28
CA LYS A 35 -3.06 5.17 -20.96
C LYS A 35 -3.86 4.23 -20.05
N ALA A 36 -4.30 3.10 -20.60
CA ALA A 36 -4.95 2.07 -19.80
C ALA A 36 -4.02 1.52 -18.71
N PHE A 37 -4.58 1.26 -17.52
CA PHE A 37 -3.85 0.67 -16.41
C PHE A 37 -3.35 -0.74 -16.74
N GLY A 38 -2.06 -0.98 -16.50
CA GLY A 38 -1.44 -2.28 -16.65
C GLY A 38 -1.91 -3.29 -15.60
N LYS A 39 -1.52 -4.55 -15.79
CA LYS A 39 -1.80 -5.64 -14.84
C LYS A 39 -1.33 -5.33 -13.40
N PRO A 40 -0.15 -4.70 -13.17
CA PRO A 40 0.27 -4.33 -11.81
C PRO A 40 -0.70 -3.36 -11.12
N ALA A 41 -1.11 -2.30 -11.81
CA ALA A 41 -2.05 -1.30 -11.29
C ALA A 41 -3.41 -1.91 -10.95
N LYS A 42 -3.96 -2.78 -11.82
CA LYS A 42 -5.22 -3.48 -11.57
C LYS A 42 -5.14 -4.42 -10.36
N ARG A 43 -4.03 -5.14 -10.20
CA ARG A 43 -3.79 -6.01 -9.02
C ARG A 43 -3.70 -5.20 -7.74
N TYR A 44 -2.99 -4.08 -7.77
CA TYR A 44 -2.88 -3.19 -6.61
C TYR A 44 -4.23 -2.58 -6.24
N ALA A 45 -5.03 -2.15 -7.23
CA ALA A 45 -6.39 -1.67 -6.99
C ALA A 45 -7.29 -2.74 -6.32
N LEU A 46 -7.21 -3.99 -6.78
CA LEU A 46 -7.94 -5.10 -6.15
C LEU A 46 -7.49 -5.33 -4.70
N GLN A 47 -6.18 -5.27 -4.42
CA GLN A 47 -5.66 -5.39 -3.06
C GLN A 47 -6.24 -4.29 -2.15
N ILE A 48 -6.19 -3.03 -2.59
CA ILE A 48 -6.74 -1.90 -1.83
C ILE A 48 -8.24 -2.07 -1.59
N ALA A 49 -9.00 -2.52 -2.59
CA ALA A 49 -10.43 -2.78 -2.44
C ALA A 49 -10.71 -3.86 -1.38
N VAL A 50 -9.93 -4.95 -1.37
CA VAL A 50 -10.04 -6.00 -0.36
C VAL A 50 -9.72 -5.47 1.05
N GLU A 51 -8.70 -4.63 1.18
CA GLU A 51 -8.32 -4.01 2.45
C GLU A 51 -9.41 -3.08 2.98
N ILE A 52 -10.04 -2.28 2.11
CA ILE A 52 -11.18 -1.42 2.47
C ILE A 52 -12.36 -2.26 2.95
N ILE A 53 -12.71 -3.34 2.23
CA ILE A 53 -13.86 -4.19 2.57
C ILE A 53 -13.62 -4.95 3.88
N LYS A 54 -12.41 -5.49 4.09
CA LYS A 54 -12.10 -6.32 5.27
C LYS A 54 -11.67 -5.52 6.49
N GLY A 55 -11.21 -4.28 6.32
CA GLY A 55 -10.58 -3.50 7.39
C GLY A 55 -9.28 -4.10 7.91
N LYS A 56 -8.67 -5.02 7.16
CA LYS A 56 -7.45 -5.74 7.53
C LYS A 56 -6.50 -5.75 6.35
N ARG A 57 -5.20 -5.76 6.64
CA ARG A 57 -4.13 -5.86 5.64
C ARG A 57 -4.29 -7.13 4.80
N SER A 58 -4.06 -7.01 3.50
CA SER A 58 -3.93 -8.17 2.62
C SER A 58 -2.68 -8.97 3.00
N GLU A 59 -2.83 -10.28 3.28
CA GLU A 59 -1.74 -11.19 3.67
C GLU A 59 -0.62 -11.31 2.62
N PHE A 60 -0.84 -10.80 1.40
CA PHE A 60 0.18 -10.70 0.36
C PHE A 60 1.11 -9.49 0.60
N SER A 61 1.81 -9.48 1.74
CA SER A 61 2.95 -8.58 1.95
C SER A 61 4.20 -9.22 1.33
N PHE A 62 4.70 -8.67 0.22
CA PHE A 62 6.04 -8.98 -0.26
C PHE A 62 7.06 -8.29 0.66
N THR A 63 7.34 -8.87 1.82
CA THR A 63 8.40 -8.38 2.69
C THR A 63 9.74 -8.80 2.07
N ARG A 64 10.46 -7.84 1.47
CA ARG A 64 11.86 -8.07 1.08
C ARG A 64 12.73 -7.81 2.30
N ALA A 65 13.65 -8.73 2.58
CA ALA A 65 14.65 -8.69 3.66
C ALA A 65 15.61 -7.46 3.63
N HIS A 66 15.42 -6.53 2.69
CA HIS A 66 16.23 -5.31 2.50
C HIS A 66 15.75 -4.08 3.31
N THR A 67 14.73 -4.22 4.17
CA THR A 67 14.22 -3.11 4.99
C THR A 67 14.94 -2.94 6.33
N ALA A 68 15.78 -3.91 6.72
CA ALA A 68 16.75 -3.76 7.80
C ALA A 68 18.09 -3.33 7.20
N TRP A 69 18.45 -2.06 7.32
CA TRP A 69 19.84 -1.66 7.26
C TRP A 69 20.49 -2.16 8.56
N SER A 70 21.42 -3.11 8.44
CA SER A 70 22.40 -3.41 9.50
C SER A 70 23.44 -2.32 9.58
#